data_AF-A0A3A8PLH3-F1
#
_entry.id   AF-A0A3A8PLH3-F1
#
_cell.length_a   1.000
_cell.length_b   1.000
_cell.length_c   1.000
_cell.angle_alpha   90.00
_cell.angle_beta   90.00
_cell.angle_gamma   90.00
#
_symmetry.space_group_name_H-M   'P 1'
#
loop_
_entity.id
_entity.type
_entity.pdbx_description
1 polymer ?
#
loop_
_entity_poly.entity_id
_entity_poly.type
_entity_poly.pdbx_seq_one_letter_code
_entity_poly.pdbx_strand_id
1 'polypeptide(L)'
;MKRSPCPFPLVALLLVSGLASAQEAPAEPATAPTGNLTPPPLVVAPEEDAPAPPEATPRGETPSEPHPSVTAGALPSARPPPARDPVPRVGLELLGGAAGGVVGATVLGSFGYLLGSATVGCDECLVVAVAGTAAGALIGIPVGTYGGGRLMKGRGRLGATVAGSMVGWGATLLGLSLANSGGSDAPAAVNIALFILPVVGASVGFELSHASAVQQEAAPQARASGVRLLPVATYSEQGPRLALLGSF
;
A
#
# COMPACT_ATOMS: atom_id res chain seq x y z
N MET A 1 -21.66 -46.02 -24.78
CA MET A 1 -21.75 -44.55 -24.81
C MET A 1 -20.35 -43.97 -24.92
N LYS A 2 -20.04 -43.21 -25.98
CA LYS A 2 -18.72 -42.62 -26.25
C LYS A 2 -18.52 -41.40 -25.35
N ARG A 3 -17.49 -41.41 -24.50
CA ARG A 3 -17.05 -40.24 -23.73
C ARG A 3 -16.27 -39.32 -24.66
N SER A 4 -16.79 -38.13 -24.95
CA SER A 4 -16.04 -37.08 -25.63
C SER A 4 -15.05 -36.43 -24.66
N PRO A 5 -13.81 -36.11 -25.09
CA PRO A 5 -12.86 -35.40 -24.26
C PRO A 5 -13.30 -33.95 -24.07
N CYS A 6 -13.40 -33.53 -22.80
CA CYS A 6 -13.82 -32.19 -22.40
C CYS A 6 -12.64 -31.20 -22.58
N PRO A 7 -12.80 -30.08 -23.30
CA PRO A 7 -11.72 -29.12 -23.58
C PRO A 7 -11.51 -28.16 -22.39
N PHE A 8 -11.27 -28.71 -21.19
CA PHE A 8 -10.97 -27.89 -20.00
C PHE A 8 -9.60 -27.18 -20.00
N PRO A 9 -8.52 -27.64 -20.68
CA PRO A 9 -7.24 -26.92 -20.59
C PRO A 9 -7.21 -25.63 -21.42
N LEU A 10 -8.17 -25.43 -22.33
CA LEU A 10 -8.16 -24.31 -23.27
C LEU A 10 -8.76 -23.01 -22.68
N VAL A 11 -9.67 -23.13 -21.72
CA VAL A 11 -10.27 -21.98 -21.02
C VAL A 11 -9.32 -21.39 -19.99
N ALA A 12 -8.48 -22.21 -19.35
CA ALA A 12 -7.46 -21.74 -18.41
C ALA A 12 -6.35 -20.93 -19.10
N LEU A 13 -6.02 -21.26 -20.36
CA LEU A 13 -5.02 -20.55 -21.16
C LEU A 13 -5.50 -19.17 -21.63
N LEU A 14 -6.80 -19.00 -21.87
CA LEU A 14 -7.38 -17.72 -22.33
C LEU A 14 -7.45 -16.65 -21.24
N LEU A 15 -7.53 -17.03 -19.95
CA LEU A 15 -7.56 -16.08 -18.83
C LEU A 15 -6.17 -15.50 -18.50
N VAL A 16 -5.07 -16.16 -18.89
CA VAL A 16 -3.70 -15.68 -18.65
C VAL A 16 -3.25 -14.69 -19.75
N SER A 17 -3.77 -14.82 -20.97
CA SER A 17 -3.39 -13.97 -22.11
C SER A 17 -3.94 -12.53 -22.03
N GLY A 18 -4.92 -12.26 -21.17
CA GLY A 18 -5.59 -10.95 -21.08
C GLY A 18 -4.84 -9.87 -20.29
N LEU A 19 -3.75 -10.21 -19.59
CA LEU A 19 -2.97 -9.26 -18.77
C LEU A 19 -1.69 -8.73 -19.44
N ALA A 20 -1.41 -9.15 -20.69
CA ALA A 20 -0.15 -8.84 -21.38
C ALA A 20 -0.21 -7.61 -22.32
N SER A 21 -1.35 -6.92 -22.42
CA SER A 21 -1.54 -5.83 -23.40
C SER A 21 -1.74 -4.47 -22.73
N ALA A 22 -0.73 -3.95 -22.03
CA ALA A 22 -0.71 -2.55 -21.59
C ALA A 22 0.70 -2.01 -21.26
N GLN A 23 1.74 -2.45 -21.97
CA GLN A 23 3.03 -1.76 -21.98
C GLN A 23 3.39 -1.37 -23.41
N GLU A 24 2.68 -0.34 -23.90
CA GLU A 24 3.17 0.47 -25.01
C GLU A 24 4.33 1.31 -24.46
N ALA A 25 5.56 0.93 -24.81
CA ALA A 25 6.73 1.76 -24.63
C ALA A 25 6.73 2.90 -25.66
N PRO A 26 7.27 4.08 -25.31
CA PRO A 26 7.98 4.88 -26.30
C PRO A 26 9.49 4.75 -26.11
N ALA A 27 10.16 4.33 -27.18
CA ALA A 27 11.60 4.37 -27.32
C ALA A 27 12.08 5.76 -27.80
N GLU A 28 13.29 6.11 -27.33
CA GLU A 28 14.36 6.85 -28.03
C GLU A 28 14.46 8.40 -27.91
N PRO A 29 15.64 9.00 -28.22
CA PRO A 29 16.52 9.57 -27.21
C PRO A 29 16.72 11.09 -27.40
N ALA A 30 16.93 11.84 -26.30
CA ALA A 30 17.25 13.26 -26.38
C ALA A 30 18.59 13.55 -25.69
N THR A 31 19.62 13.62 -26.51
CA THR A 31 20.91 14.26 -26.28
C THR A 31 20.70 15.63 -25.61
N ALA A 32 21.21 15.82 -24.40
CA ALA A 32 21.27 17.14 -23.78
C ALA A 32 22.54 17.87 -24.25
N PRO A 33 22.48 19.17 -24.60
CA PRO A 33 23.64 19.93 -25.04
C PRO A 33 24.63 20.13 -23.89
N THR A 34 25.92 20.05 -24.21
CA THR A 34 27.04 20.53 -23.38
C THR A 34 26.91 22.04 -23.16
N GLY A 35 26.13 22.42 -22.15
CA GLY A 35 26.06 23.79 -21.63
C GLY A 35 27.23 24.06 -20.70
N ASN A 36 28.23 24.75 -21.23
CA ASN A 36 29.37 25.32 -20.52
C ASN A 36 28.87 26.16 -19.32
N LEU A 37 28.91 25.63 -18.10
CA LEU A 37 28.64 26.37 -16.88
C LEU A 37 29.96 26.75 -16.24
N THR A 38 30.43 27.94 -16.59
CA THR A 38 31.50 28.66 -15.90
C THR A 38 31.09 28.81 -14.42
N PRO A 39 31.85 28.28 -13.45
CA PRO A 39 31.54 28.53 -12.04
C PRO A 39 31.80 30.01 -11.69
N PRO A 40 30.95 30.64 -10.87
CA PRO A 40 31.18 32.01 -10.40
C PRO A 40 32.41 32.09 -9.47
N PRO A 41 33.09 33.25 -9.42
CA PRO A 41 34.35 33.38 -8.69
C PRO A 41 34.15 33.26 -7.18
N LEU A 42 35.00 32.45 -6.55
CA LEU A 42 35.11 32.35 -5.10
C LEU A 42 35.77 33.62 -4.56
N VAL A 43 35.04 34.37 -3.73
CA VAL A 43 35.60 35.47 -2.93
C VAL A 43 36.54 34.86 -1.89
N VAL A 44 37.83 35.19 -2.01
CA VAL A 44 38.86 34.85 -1.02
C VAL A 44 38.59 35.69 0.23
N ALA A 45 38.28 35.05 1.35
CA ALA A 45 38.30 35.69 2.66
C ALA A 45 39.78 35.98 3.04
N PRO A 46 40.11 37.17 3.57
CA PRO A 46 41.49 37.50 3.93
C PRO A 46 42.03 36.55 5.00
N GLU A 47 43.25 36.05 4.78
CA GLU A 47 44.09 35.53 5.86
C GLU A 47 44.42 36.70 6.79
N GLU A 48 43.98 36.62 8.04
CA GLU A 48 44.42 37.56 9.08
C GLU A 48 45.26 36.81 10.12
N ASP A 49 46.51 37.26 10.14
CA ASP A 49 47.64 36.97 11.03
C ASP A 49 47.28 36.55 12.46
N ALA A 50 47.96 35.51 12.91
CA ALA A 50 48.07 35.19 14.33
C ALA A 50 48.97 36.21 15.06
N PRO A 51 48.75 36.42 16.37
CA PRO A 51 49.87 36.27 17.28
C PRO A 51 49.58 35.42 18.52
N ALA A 52 50.68 35.04 19.16
CA ALA A 52 50.94 33.95 20.11
C ALA A 52 50.05 33.84 21.37
N PRO A 53 50.00 32.65 22.02
CA PRO A 53 49.19 32.42 23.22
C PRO A 53 49.88 32.96 24.48
N PRO A 54 49.15 33.65 25.38
CA PRO A 54 49.60 33.84 26.75
C PRO A 54 48.95 32.85 27.73
N GLU A 55 49.74 32.54 28.75
CA GLU A 55 49.55 31.55 29.80
C GLU A 55 48.35 31.77 30.73
N ALA A 56 47.99 30.68 31.42
CA ALA A 56 46.91 30.55 32.39
C ALA A 56 47.04 31.45 33.63
N THR A 57 45.90 31.94 34.16
CA THR A 57 45.47 31.96 35.59
C THR A 57 44.08 32.62 35.77
N PRO A 58 43.37 32.46 36.93
CA PRO A 58 41.96 32.05 36.94
C PRO A 58 40.94 33.08 37.48
N ARG A 59 39.66 32.73 37.26
CA ARG A 59 38.41 33.16 37.96
C ARG A 59 37.99 34.63 37.84
N GLY A 60 36.84 34.83 37.19
CA GLY A 60 35.95 35.97 37.39
C GLY A 60 34.62 35.68 36.71
N GLU A 61 33.55 35.53 37.49
CA GLU A 61 32.17 35.32 37.05
C GLU A 61 31.75 36.38 36.01
N THR A 62 31.21 35.93 34.87
CA THR A 62 30.53 36.79 33.90
C THR A 62 29.06 36.34 33.76
N PRO A 63 28.09 37.28 33.70
CA PRO A 63 26.68 36.96 33.57
C PRO A 63 26.39 36.29 32.22
N SER A 64 25.57 35.24 32.25
CA SER A 64 25.11 34.50 31.08
C SER A 64 24.67 35.39 29.92
N GLU A 65 25.30 35.19 28.77
CA GLU A 65 24.80 35.71 27.49
C GLU A 65 23.34 35.26 27.26
N PRO A 66 22.47 36.13 26.73
CA PRO A 66 21.13 35.73 26.35
C PRO A 66 21.22 34.86 25.09
N HIS A 67 21.04 33.55 25.27
CA HIS A 67 20.71 32.67 24.15
C HIS A 67 19.55 33.29 23.35
N PRO A 68 19.60 33.31 22.00
CA PRO A 68 18.46 33.70 21.19
C PRO A 68 17.34 32.69 21.43
N SER A 69 16.44 33.02 22.35
CA SER A 69 15.22 32.28 22.58
C SER A 69 14.36 32.43 21.33
N VAL A 70 14.31 31.36 20.53
CA VAL A 70 13.42 31.27 19.40
C VAL A 70 12.00 31.49 19.93
N THR A 71 11.39 32.61 19.56
CA THR A 71 10.02 32.96 19.91
C THR A 71 9.10 31.78 19.58
N ALA A 72 8.34 31.32 20.58
CA ALA A 72 7.39 30.20 20.46
C ALA A 72 6.32 30.38 19.36
N GLY A 73 6.27 31.55 18.70
CA GLY A 73 5.45 31.81 17.51
C GLY A 73 6.00 31.30 16.18
N ALA A 74 7.22 30.73 16.14
CA ALA A 74 7.82 30.16 14.93
C ALA A 74 7.59 28.65 14.76
N LEU A 75 6.96 27.99 15.73
CA LEU A 75 6.57 26.59 15.58
C LEU A 75 5.27 26.55 14.76
N PRO A 76 5.23 25.84 13.61
CA PRO A 76 3.98 25.52 12.95
C PRO A 76 3.04 24.97 14.01
N SER A 77 1.81 25.46 14.07
CA SER A 77 0.76 24.86 14.88
C SER A 77 0.46 23.49 14.26
N ALA A 78 1.34 22.53 14.52
CA ALA A 78 1.20 21.13 14.21
C ALA A 78 0.21 20.57 15.22
N ARG A 79 -1.03 21.05 15.18
CA ARG A 79 -2.13 20.33 15.80
C ARG A 79 -2.26 19.07 14.97
N PRO A 80 -1.83 17.89 15.47
CA PRO A 80 -2.06 16.66 14.74
C PRO A 80 -3.57 16.57 14.56
N PRO A 81 -4.07 16.18 13.38
CA PRO A 81 -5.48 15.84 13.26
C PRO A 81 -5.80 14.86 14.40
N PRO A 82 -6.94 15.03 15.10
CA PRO A 82 -7.27 14.16 16.22
C PRO A 82 -7.18 12.71 15.72
N ALA A 83 -6.30 11.93 16.35
CA ALA A 83 -6.13 10.52 16.05
C ALA A 83 -7.47 9.85 16.34
N ARG A 84 -8.31 9.72 15.30
CA ARG A 84 -9.54 8.94 15.40
C ARG A 84 -9.12 7.50 15.51
N ASP A 85 -9.60 6.85 16.55
CA ASP A 85 -9.38 5.43 16.76
C ASP A 85 -9.78 4.66 15.49
N PRO A 86 -8.87 3.90 14.85
CA PRO A 86 -9.17 3.14 13.65
C PRO A 86 -10.00 1.88 13.95
N VAL A 87 -10.06 1.41 15.20
CA VAL A 87 -10.68 0.13 15.58
C VAL A 87 -12.14 0.00 15.13
N PRO A 88 -13.02 1.01 15.31
CA PRO A 88 -14.40 0.92 14.84
C PRO A 88 -14.53 0.80 13.32
N ARG A 89 -13.59 1.40 12.57
CA ARG A 89 -13.61 1.36 11.11
C ARG A 89 -13.18 -0.01 10.62
N VAL A 90 -12.07 -0.54 11.12
CA VAL A 90 -11.58 -1.88 10.74
C VAL A 90 -12.62 -2.94 11.07
N GLY A 91 -13.35 -2.78 12.18
CA GLY A 91 -14.51 -3.63 12.51
C GLY A 91 -15.59 -3.61 11.42
N LEU A 92 -15.93 -2.44 10.88
CA LEU A 92 -16.93 -2.31 9.81
C LEU A 92 -16.42 -2.84 8.46
N GLU A 93 -15.12 -2.76 8.21
CA GLU A 93 -14.46 -3.32 7.02
C GLU A 93 -14.48 -4.85 7.03
N LEU A 94 -14.16 -5.45 8.18
CA LEU A 94 -14.22 -6.90 8.39
C LEU A 94 -15.67 -7.40 8.29
N LEU A 95 -16.60 -6.73 8.98
CA LEU A 95 -18.03 -7.07 8.92
C LEU A 95 -18.58 -6.91 7.51
N GLY A 96 -18.23 -5.80 6.84
CA GLY A 96 -18.63 -5.51 5.46
C GLY A 96 -18.08 -6.56 4.50
N GLY A 97 -16.82 -6.96 4.65
CA GLY A 97 -16.20 -8.01 3.84
C GLY A 97 -16.82 -9.38 4.05
N ALA A 98 -17.08 -9.77 5.30
CA ALA A 98 -17.76 -11.02 5.61
C ALA A 98 -19.19 -11.04 5.06
N ALA A 99 -19.97 -9.98 5.31
CA ALA A 99 -21.34 -9.86 4.81
C ALA A 99 -21.38 -9.82 3.28
N GLY A 100 -20.51 -9.04 2.65
CA GLY A 100 -20.38 -8.97 1.19
C GLY A 100 -20.00 -10.31 0.59
N GLY A 101 -19.07 -11.04 1.23
CA GLY A 101 -18.69 -12.40 0.83
C GLY A 101 -19.86 -13.38 0.90
N VAL A 102 -20.60 -13.40 2.01
CA VAL A 102 -21.79 -14.26 2.18
C VAL A 102 -22.86 -13.92 1.14
N VAL A 103 -23.23 -12.64 1.01
CA VAL A 103 -24.25 -12.21 0.04
C VAL A 103 -23.82 -12.55 -1.38
N GLY A 104 -22.58 -12.22 -1.77
CA GLY A 104 -22.05 -12.51 -3.09
C GLY A 104 -22.04 -14.01 -3.38
N ALA A 105 -21.54 -14.81 -2.45
CA ALA A 105 -21.50 -16.26 -2.54
C ALA A 105 -22.89 -16.87 -2.69
N THR A 106 -23.87 -16.43 -1.89
CA THR A 106 -25.24 -16.92 -1.98
C THR A 106 -25.90 -16.53 -3.30
N VAL A 107 -25.75 -15.29 -3.75
CA VAL A 107 -26.37 -14.81 -4.99
C VAL A 107 -25.82 -15.55 -6.21
N LEU A 108 -24.50 -15.57 -6.38
CA LEU A 108 -23.87 -16.22 -7.53
C LEU A 108 -23.89 -17.76 -7.42
N GLY A 109 -23.87 -18.31 -6.21
CA GLY A 109 -24.08 -19.74 -5.99
C GLY A 109 -25.49 -20.19 -6.37
N SER A 110 -26.51 -19.43 -5.98
CA SER A 110 -27.90 -19.70 -6.38
C SER A 110 -28.09 -19.58 -7.89
N PHE A 111 -27.49 -18.56 -8.51
CA PHE A 111 -27.51 -18.41 -9.97
C PHE A 111 -26.79 -19.58 -10.66
N GLY A 112 -25.63 -19.99 -10.14
CA GLY A 112 -24.90 -21.16 -10.62
C GLY A 112 -25.70 -22.45 -10.50
N TYR A 113 -26.43 -22.63 -9.39
CA TYR A 113 -27.32 -23.77 -9.21
C TYR A 113 -28.45 -23.79 -10.23
N LEU A 114 -29.16 -22.67 -10.40
CA LEU A 114 -30.25 -22.56 -11.38
C LEU A 114 -29.74 -22.81 -12.81
N LEU A 115 -28.62 -22.21 -13.18
CA LEU A 115 -27.99 -22.41 -14.48
C LEU A 115 -27.53 -23.86 -14.69
N GLY A 116 -26.92 -24.47 -13.67
CA GLY A 116 -26.49 -25.86 -13.71
C GLY A 116 -27.67 -26.83 -13.84
N SER A 117 -28.74 -26.59 -13.08
CA SER A 117 -29.96 -27.41 -13.12
C SER A 117 -30.62 -27.39 -14.51
N ALA A 118 -30.53 -26.27 -15.23
CA ALA A 118 -31.10 -26.11 -16.57
C ALA A 118 -30.22 -26.67 -17.70
N THR A 119 -28.90 -26.84 -17.49
CA THR A 119 -27.94 -27.13 -18.57
C THR A 119 -27.29 -28.51 -18.49
N VAL A 120 -26.91 -28.95 -17.28
CA VAL A 120 -26.10 -30.16 -17.08
C VAL A 120 -26.79 -31.23 -16.22
N GLY A 121 -27.95 -30.92 -15.65
CA GLY A 121 -28.71 -31.83 -14.78
C GLY A 121 -28.29 -31.76 -13.30
N CYS A 122 -29.04 -32.46 -12.43
CA CYS A 122 -28.89 -32.34 -10.97
C CYS A 122 -27.58 -32.90 -10.41
N ASP A 123 -26.92 -33.84 -11.10
CA ASP A 123 -25.66 -34.40 -10.61
C ASP A 123 -24.51 -33.39 -10.71
N GLU A 124 -24.52 -32.55 -11.76
CA GLU A 124 -23.44 -31.60 -12.03
C GLU A 124 -23.78 -30.14 -11.72
N CYS A 125 -25.04 -29.84 -11.37
CA CYS A 125 -25.45 -28.50 -10.98
C CYS A 125 -24.74 -28.03 -9.69
N LEU A 126 -24.31 -28.96 -8.83
CA LEU A 126 -23.56 -28.63 -7.63
C LEU A 126 -22.16 -28.09 -7.95
N VAL A 127 -21.51 -28.59 -9.00
CA VAL A 127 -20.21 -28.07 -9.44
C VAL A 127 -20.35 -26.62 -9.92
N VAL A 128 -21.39 -26.34 -10.71
CA VAL A 128 -21.68 -24.98 -11.20
C VAL A 128 -22.07 -24.05 -10.04
N ALA A 129 -22.84 -24.55 -9.07
CA ALA A 129 -23.19 -23.80 -7.87
C ALA A 129 -21.95 -23.47 -7.00
N VAL A 130 -21.04 -24.42 -6.81
CA VAL A 130 -19.79 -24.20 -6.06
C VAL A 130 -18.89 -23.19 -6.77
N ALA A 131 -18.75 -23.29 -8.09
CA ALA A 131 -18.02 -22.30 -8.87
C ALA A 131 -18.65 -20.90 -8.76
N GLY A 132 -19.97 -20.80 -8.84
CA GLY A 132 -20.70 -19.56 -8.62
C GLY A 132 -20.52 -19.01 -7.20
N THR A 133 -20.54 -19.87 -6.20
CA THR A 133 -20.33 -19.49 -4.79
C THR A 133 -18.92 -18.92 -4.59
N ALA A 134 -17.90 -19.57 -5.15
CA ALA A 134 -16.52 -19.10 -5.10
C ALA A 134 -16.34 -17.76 -5.84
N ALA A 135 -16.88 -17.63 -7.05
CA ALA A 135 -16.86 -16.37 -7.80
C ALA A 135 -17.57 -15.24 -7.03
N GLY A 136 -18.70 -15.57 -6.40
CA GLY A 136 -19.45 -14.64 -5.56
C GLY A 136 -18.69 -14.18 -4.34
N ALA A 137 -18.00 -15.08 -3.65
CA ALA A 137 -17.14 -14.70 -2.53
C ALA A 137 -15.94 -13.86 -2.99
N LEU A 138 -15.30 -14.21 -4.12
CA LEU A 138 -14.16 -13.49 -4.71
C LEU A 138 -14.51 -12.02 -5.03
N ILE A 139 -15.73 -11.76 -5.49
CA ILE A 139 -16.20 -10.40 -5.80
C ILE A 139 -16.78 -9.74 -4.54
N GLY A 140 -17.59 -10.47 -3.79
CA GLY A 140 -18.38 -9.96 -2.67
C GLY A 140 -17.52 -9.48 -1.50
N ILE A 141 -16.44 -10.20 -1.17
CA ILE A 141 -15.54 -9.83 -0.06
C ILE A 141 -14.90 -8.45 -0.30
N PRO A 142 -14.15 -8.19 -1.38
CA PRO A 142 -13.51 -6.89 -1.57
C PRO A 142 -14.52 -5.75 -1.76
N VAL A 143 -15.66 -5.99 -2.41
CA VAL A 143 -16.72 -4.98 -2.55
C VAL A 143 -17.33 -4.64 -1.19
N GLY A 144 -17.61 -5.64 -0.37
CA GLY A 144 -18.16 -5.48 0.98
C GLY A 144 -17.19 -4.76 1.92
N THR A 145 -15.92 -5.15 1.92
CA THR A 145 -14.87 -4.48 2.71
C THR A 145 -14.71 -3.02 2.28
N TYR A 146 -14.61 -2.77 0.96
CA TYR A 146 -14.52 -1.42 0.42
C TYR A 146 -15.74 -0.56 0.79
N GLY A 147 -16.95 -1.12 0.69
CA GLY A 147 -18.19 -0.47 1.12
C GLY A 147 -18.18 -0.13 2.62
N GLY A 148 -17.80 -1.09 3.46
CA GLY A 148 -17.67 -0.90 4.92
C GLY A 148 -16.66 0.22 5.27
N GLY A 149 -15.47 0.19 4.68
CA GLY A 149 -14.45 1.22 4.90
C GLY A 149 -14.93 2.61 4.44
N ARG A 150 -15.64 2.68 3.31
CA ARG A 150 -16.20 3.94 2.79
C ARG A 150 -17.27 4.55 3.69
N LEU A 151 -18.14 3.76 4.30
CA LEU A 151 -19.16 4.24 5.24
C LEU A 151 -18.54 4.98 6.44
N MET A 152 -17.34 4.56 6.84
CA MET A 152 -16.58 5.18 7.94
C MET A 152 -15.64 6.29 7.48
N LYS A 153 -15.85 6.86 6.28
CA LYS A 153 -14.99 7.89 5.65
C LYS A 153 -13.57 7.41 5.34
N GLY A 154 -13.39 6.11 5.14
CA GLY A 154 -12.15 5.54 4.61
C GLY A 154 -11.90 6.00 3.18
N ARG A 155 -10.62 6.14 2.82
CA ARG A 155 -10.16 6.56 1.48
C ARG A 155 -9.34 5.48 0.78
N GLY A 156 -9.46 4.24 1.24
CA GLY A 156 -8.84 3.09 0.57
C GLY A 156 -9.35 2.93 -0.86
N ARG A 157 -8.53 2.32 -1.71
CA ARG A 157 -8.80 2.06 -3.12
C ARG A 157 -9.27 0.62 -3.31
N LEU A 158 -10.34 0.43 -4.07
CA LEU A 158 -10.90 -0.90 -4.36
C LEU A 158 -9.85 -1.86 -4.96
N GLY A 159 -8.97 -1.38 -5.85
CA GLY A 159 -7.93 -2.22 -6.44
C GLY A 159 -6.94 -2.80 -5.42
N ALA A 160 -6.58 -2.03 -4.39
CA ALA A 160 -5.72 -2.51 -3.30
C ALA A 160 -6.47 -3.50 -2.40
N THR A 161 -7.75 -3.26 -2.14
CA THR A 161 -8.65 -4.20 -1.43
C THR A 161 -8.77 -5.53 -2.17
N VAL A 162 -8.95 -5.51 -3.49
CA VAL A 162 -9.00 -6.72 -4.34
C VAL A 162 -7.65 -7.45 -4.29
N ALA A 163 -6.54 -6.75 -4.48
CA ALA A 163 -5.20 -7.35 -4.41
C ALA A 163 -4.93 -8.02 -3.05
N GLY A 164 -5.26 -7.33 -1.95
CA GLY A 164 -5.16 -7.89 -0.61
C GLY A 164 -6.07 -9.12 -0.42
N SER A 165 -7.30 -9.09 -0.96
CA SER A 165 -8.21 -10.24 -0.91
C SER A 165 -7.65 -11.45 -1.67
N MET A 166 -7.05 -11.24 -2.85
CA MET A 166 -6.42 -12.30 -3.64
C MET A 166 -5.25 -12.95 -2.87
N VAL A 167 -4.43 -12.15 -2.18
CA VAL A 167 -3.38 -12.68 -1.30
C VAL A 167 -3.99 -13.54 -0.18
N GLY A 168 -5.09 -13.07 0.44
CA GLY A 168 -5.80 -13.85 1.46
C GLY A 168 -6.43 -15.15 0.93
N TRP A 169 -6.92 -15.16 -0.31
CA TRP A 169 -7.36 -16.39 -0.99
C TRP A 169 -6.20 -17.35 -1.24
N GLY A 170 -5.05 -16.84 -1.70
CA GLY A 170 -3.83 -17.64 -1.83
C GLY A 170 -3.41 -18.27 -0.49
N ALA A 171 -3.47 -17.50 0.60
CA ALA A 171 -3.20 -17.99 1.95
C ALA A 171 -4.22 -19.03 2.42
N THR A 172 -5.50 -18.86 2.06
CA THR A 172 -6.56 -19.84 2.35
C THR A 172 -6.28 -21.16 1.64
N LEU A 173 -6.00 -21.13 0.34
CA LEU A 173 -5.71 -22.33 -0.45
C LEU A 173 -4.45 -23.04 0.04
N LEU A 174 -3.39 -22.28 0.36
CA LEU A 174 -2.17 -22.83 0.94
C LEU A 174 -2.45 -23.45 2.31
N GLY A 175 -3.20 -22.76 3.18
CA GLY A 175 -3.59 -23.25 4.49
C GLY A 175 -4.41 -24.53 4.43
N LEU A 176 -5.39 -24.60 3.52
CA LEU A 176 -6.19 -25.81 3.29
C LEU A 176 -5.33 -26.96 2.78
N SER A 177 -4.41 -26.69 1.85
CA SER A 177 -3.50 -27.70 1.32
C SER A 177 -2.59 -28.25 2.41
N LEU A 178 -2.03 -27.40 3.26
CA LEU A 178 -1.16 -27.82 4.36
C LEU A 178 -1.94 -28.59 5.43
N ALA A 179 -3.11 -28.08 5.83
CA ALA A 179 -3.92 -28.66 6.88
C ALA A 179 -4.44 -30.07 6.54
N ASN A 180 -4.68 -30.35 5.25
CA ASN A 180 -5.21 -31.64 4.79
C ASN A 180 -4.14 -32.52 4.11
N SER A 181 -2.86 -32.11 4.13
CA SER A 181 -1.76 -32.88 3.50
C SER A 181 -1.38 -34.17 4.26
N GLY A 182 -1.73 -34.28 5.55
CA GLY A 182 -1.29 -35.34 6.45
C GLY A 182 -2.09 -36.65 6.44
N GLY A 183 -3.02 -36.83 5.48
CA GLY A 183 -3.85 -38.04 5.39
C GLY A 183 -5.00 -38.13 6.40
N SER A 184 -5.04 -37.26 7.40
CA SER A 184 -6.23 -37.00 8.21
C SER A 184 -6.83 -35.65 7.82
N ASP A 185 -8.13 -35.63 7.55
CA ASP A 185 -8.85 -34.38 7.32
C ASP A 185 -8.72 -33.47 8.54
N ALA A 186 -8.38 -32.21 8.31
CA ALA A 186 -8.36 -31.21 9.36
C ALA A 186 -9.78 -31.02 9.92
N PRO A 187 -9.94 -30.68 11.22
CA PRO A 187 -11.24 -30.39 11.79
C PRO A 187 -11.96 -29.33 10.94
N ALA A 188 -13.26 -29.53 10.67
CA ALA A 188 -14.04 -28.61 9.84
C ALA A 188 -13.95 -27.15 10.32
N ALA A 189 -13.84 -26.94 11.64
CA ALA A 189 -13.64 -25.62 12.24
C ALA A 189 -12.37 -24.91 11.74
N VAL A 190 -11.27 -25.65 11.54
CA VAL A 190 -10.01 -25.10 11.00
C VAL A 190 -10.19 -24.70 9.55
N ASN A 191 -10.78 -25.57 8.73
CA ASN A 191 -11.05 -25.28 7.33
C ASN A 191 -11.97 -24.06 7.16
N ILE A 192 -13.00 -23.94 8.00
CA ILE A 192 -13.91 -22.78 8.02
C ILE A 192 -13.17 -21.51 8.46
N ALA A 193 -12.34 -21.59 9.50
CA ALA A 193 -11.60 -20.44 10.02
C ALA A 193 -10.65 -19.85 8.96
N LEU A 194 -10.08 -20.67 8.07
CA LEU A 194 -9.19 -20.19 7.01
C LEU A 194 -9.90 -19.24 6.02
N PHE A 195 -11.23 -19.34 5.84
CA PHE A 195 -12.00 -18.43 4.98
C PHE A 195 -12.12 -17.00 5.54
N ILE A 196 -11.59 -16.71 6.73
CA ILE A 196 -11.47 -15.32 7.20
C ILE A 196 -10.29 -14.59 6.55
N LEU A 197 -9.28 -15.31 6.06
CA LEU A 197 -8.05 -14.74 5.51
C LEU A 197 -8.29 -13.81 4.31
N PRO A 198 -9.20 -14.10 3.35
CA PRO A 198 -9.50 -13.17 2.26
C PRO A 198 -10.12 -11.86 2.74
N VAL A 199 -10.89 -11.88 3.84
CA VAL A 199 -11.49 -10.69 4.46
C VAL A 199 -10.42 -9.85 5.16
N VAL A 200 -9.52 -10.51 5.89
CA VAL A 200 -8.37 -9.85 6.54
C VAL A 200 -7.45 -9.24 5.48
N GLY A 201 -7.11 -9.99 4.44
CA GLY A 201 -6.30 -9.50 3.33
C GLY A 201 -6.94 -8.29 2.63
N ALA A 202 -8.26 -8.34 2.37
CA ALA A 202 -8.99 -7.21 1.80
C ALA A 202 -8.90 -5.95 2.67
N SER A 203 -9.06 -6.11 3.98
CA SER A 203 -9.03 -5.01 4.95
C SER A 203 -7.63 -4.39 5.05
N VAL A 204 -6.58 -5.21 5.10
CA VAL A 204 -5.18 -4.74 5.05
C VAL A 204 -4.91 -3.97 3.75
N GLY A 205 -5.36 -4.49 2.60
CA GLY A 205 -5.22 -3.80 1.32
C GLY A 205 -5.95 -2.44 1.29
N PHE A 206 -7.15 -2.38 1.87
CA PHE A 206 -7.89 -1.13 2.02
C PHE A 206 -7.13 -0.12 2.89
N GLU A 207 -6.70 -0.51 4.09
CA GLU A 207 -6.03 0.39 5.04
C GLU A 207 -4.65 0.85 4.56
N LEU A 208 -3.86 -0.02 3.92
CA LEU A 208 -2.58 0.39 3.32
C LEU A 208 -2.78 1.49 2.27
N SER A 209 -3.78 1.32 1.40
CA SER A 209 -4.11 2.33 0.40
C SER A 209 -4.75 3.60 0.99
N HIS A 210 -5.46 3.47 2.12
CA HIS A 210 -5.99 4.61 2.86
C HIS A 210 -4.86 5.45 3.45
N ALA A 211 -3.88 4.82 4.10
CA ALA A 211 -2.72 5.49 4.68
C ALA A 211 -1.93 6.27 3.62
N SER A 212 -1.69 5.65 2.44
CA SER A 212 -1.03 6.34 1.33
C SER A 212 -1.81 7.56 0.83
N ALA A 213 -3.15 7.46 0.73
CA ALA A 213 -3.99 8.58 0.32
C ALA A 213 -3.95 9.73 1.35
N VAL A 214 -3.98 9.43 2.65
CA VAL A 214 -3.87 10.44 3.72
C VAL A 214 -2.50 11.13 3.70
N GLN A 215 -1.41 10.38 3.49
CA GLN A 215 -0.07 10.95 3.36
C GLN A 215 0.06 11.88 2.15
N GLN A 216 -0.52 11.49 1.00
CA GLN A 216 -0.53 12.32 -0.21
C GLN A 216 -1.32 13.61 -0.03
N GLU A 217 -2.33 13.66 0.82
CA GLU A 217 -3.11 14.87 1.11
C GLU A 217 -2.44 15.79 2.13
N ALA A 218 -1.66 15.24 3.05
CA ALA A 218 -0.84 16.03 3.96
C ALA A 218 0.37 16.70 3.25
N ALA A 219 0.92 16.07 2.21
CA ALA A 219 2.07 16.55 1.46
C ALA A 219 1.90 17.92 0.73
N PRO A 220 0.78 18.24 0.07
CA PRO A 220 0.60 19.53 -0.61
C PRO A 220 0.52 20.71 0.37
N GLN A 221 0.09 20.49 1.61
CA GLN A 221 -0.03 21.55 2.61
C GLN A 221 1.34 21.98 3.19
N ALA A 222 2.36 21.12 3.10
CA ALA A 222 3.74 21.47 3.45
C ALA A 222 4.48 22.26 2.35
N ARG A 223 3.88 22.45 1.17
CA ARG A 223 4.49 23.21 0.06
C ARG A 223 4.06 24.68 0.00
N ALA A 224 3.15 25.12 0.86
CA ALA A 224 2.80 26.52 1.01
C ALA A 224 3.62 27.13 2.16
N SER A 225 4.61 27.95 1.82
CA SER A 225 5.55 28.67 2.70
C SER A 225 6.26 27.80 3.74
N GLY A 226 7.20 26.97 3.29
CA GLY A 226 8.06 26.20 4.18
C GLY A 226 9.45 26.04 3.58
N VAL A 227 10.46 26.27 4.40
CA VAL A 227 11.86 25.99 4.08
C VAL A 227 11.98 24.51 3.70
N ARG A 228 12.33 24.24 2.45
CA ARG A 228 12.49 22.88 1.93
C ARG A 228 13.96 22.53 1.86
N LEU A 229 14.43 21.67 2.77
CA LEU A 229 15.78 21.12 2.73
C LEU A 229 15.75 19.74 2.05
N LEU A 230 16.54 19.56 1.00
CA LEU A 230 16.77 18.30 0.30
C LEU A 230 18.18 17.80 0.62
N PRO A 231 18.35 16.62 1.22
CA PRO A 231 19.67 16.01 1.33
C PRO A 231 20.20 15.65 -0.06
N VAL A 232 21.43 16.05 -0.34
CA VAL A 232 22.14 15.76 -1.58
C VAL A 232 23.43 15.04 -1.23
N ALA A 233 23.57 13.81 -1.69
CA ALA A 233 24.84 13.11 -1.67
C ALA A 233 25.54 13.34 -3.01
N THR A 234 26.78 13.81 -2.99
CA THR A 234 27.62 13.96 -4.19
C THR A 234 28.96 13.26 -3.98
N TYR A 235 29.69 13.05 -5.06
CA TYR A 235 31.03 12.48 -5.03
C TYR A 235 31.98 13.42 -5.77
N SER A 236 33.12 13.77 -5.16
CA SER A 236 34.16 14.56 -5.81
C SER A 236 35.52 13.87 -5.71
N GLU A 237 36.54 14.43 -6.37
CA GLU A 237 37.95 14.03 -6.25
C GLU A 237 38.45 13.97 -4.79
N GLN A 238 37.74 14.64 -3.87
CA GLN A 238 38.05 14.69 -2.44
C GLN A 238 37.22 13.70 -1.61
N GLY A 239 36.40 12.85 -2.25
CA GLY A 239 35.59 11.80 -1.62
C GLY A 239 34.07 12.08 -1.62
N PRO A 240 33.28 11.22 -0.96
CA PRO A 240 31.83 11.38 -0.84
C PRO A 240 31.48 12.57 0.05
N ARG A 241 30.50 13.37 -0.37
CA ARG A 241 29.98 14.52 0.38
C ARG A 241 28.48 14.43 0.57
N LEU A 242 28.03 14.82 1.77
CA LEU A 242 26.63 15.00 2.10
C LEU A 242 26.39 16.50 2.28
N ALA A 243 25.43 17.04 1.54
CA ALA A 243 25.01 18.43 1.58
C ALA A 243 23.49 18.52 1.75
N LEU A 244 22.99 19.72 2.08
CA LEU A 244 21.57 20.03 2.14
C LEU A 244 21.30 21.18 1.17
N LEU A 245 20.32 21.00 0.28
CA LEU A 245 19.90 22.00 -0.70
C LEU A 245 18.56 22.59 -0.26
N GLY A 246 18.56 23.89 0.05
CA GLY A 246 17.40 24.60 0.56
C GLY A 246 16.65 25.38 -0.53
N SER A 247 15.31 25.43 -0.46
CA SER A 247 14.51 26.52 -1.05
C SER A 247 13.70 27.19 0.05
N PHE A 248 13.73 28.51 0.11
CA PHE A 248 13.13 29.34 1.17
C PHE A 248 12.04 30.23 0.57
#